data_AF-A0A7S8CCB0-F1
#
_entry.id   AF-A0A7S8CCB0-F1
#
_cell.length_a   1.000
_cell.length_b   1.000
_cell.length_c   1.000
_cell.angle_alpha   90.00
_cell.angle_beta   90.00
_cell.angle_gamma   90.00
#
_symmetry.space_group_name_H-M   'P 1'
#
loop_
_entity.id
_entity.type
_entity.pdbx_description
1 polymer ?
#
loop_
_entity_poly.entity_id
_entity_poly.type
_entity_poly.pdbx_seq_one_letter_code
_entity_poly.pdbx_strand_id
1 'polypeptide(L)' 'MQRKTSVSTPSCPYCGGKGYFQLVLGGTETCPECHGSGNGESYSRKKFLVKTTKK' A
#
# COMPACT_ATOMS: atom_id res chain seq x y z
N MET A 1 10.97 26.23 11.30
CA MET A 1 10.48 25.65 10.03
C MET A 1 10.57 24.12 10.12
N GLN A 2 9.46 23.43 10.41
CA GLN A 2 9.47 21.96 10.43
C GLN A 2 9.46 21.45 8.99
N ARG A 3 10.60 20.94 8.51
CA ARG A 3 10.66 20.15 7.28
C ARG A 3 9.90 18.85 7.53
N LYS A 4 8.61 18.82 7.16
CA LYS A 4 7.96 17.58 6.74
C LYS A 4 8.73 17.11 5.51
N THR A 5 9.81 16.36 5.71
CA THR A 5 10.22 15.38 4.71
C THR A 5 9.04 14.44 4.62
N SER A 6 8.12 14.74 3.70
CA SER A 6 7.11 13.83 3.22
C SER A 6 7.88 12.65 2.65
N VAL A 7 8.25 11.70 3.51
CA VAL A 7 8.49 10.33 3.11
C VAL A 7 7.14 9.94 2.53
N SER A 8 6.97 10.15 1.22
CA SER A 8 5.81 9.67 0.49
C SER A 8 5.91 8.16 0.57
N THR A 9 5.37 7.59 1.65
CA THR A 9 5.09 6.17 1.71
C THR A 9 4.27 5.90 0.46
N PRO A 10 4.75 5.03 -0.45
CA PRO A 10 4.03 4.78 -1.68
C PRO A 10 2.64 4.31 -1.25
N SER A 11 1.59 5.02 -1.65
CA SER A 11 0.23 4.60 -1.34
C SER A 11 0.02 3.20 -1.91
N CYS A 12 -0.74 2.35 -1.22
CA CYS A 12 -1.01 1.00 -1.73
C CYS A 12 -1.67 1.13 -3.13
N PRO A 13 -1.07 0.55 -4.19
CA PRO A 13 -1.53 0.78 -5.57
C PRO A 13 -2.88 0.13 -5.85
N TYR A 14 -3.33 -0.78 -4.99
CA TYR A 14 -4.62 -1.46 -5.14
C TYR A 14 -5.73 -0.61 -4.57
N CYS A 15 -5.63 -0.19 -3.30
CA CYS A 15 -6.67 0.62 -2.66
C CYS A 15 -6.43 2.14 -2.78
N GLY A 16 -5.41 2.59 -3.53
CA GLY A 16 -5.10 4.01 -3.72
C GLY A 16 -4.84 4.78 -2.42
N GLY A 17 -4.26 4.11 -1.42
CA GLY A 17 -4.02 4.71 -0.11
C GLY A 17 -5.18 4.67 0.87
N LYS A 18 -6.33 4.08 0.52
CA LYS A 18 -7.53 4.08 1.37
C LYS A 18 -7.49 3.03 2.48
N GLY A 19 -6.79 1.91 2.26
CA GLY A 19 -6.75 0.77 3.18
C GLY A 19 -7.92 -0.20 3.01
N TYR A 20 -8.95 0.16 2.25
CA TYR A 20 -10.14 -0.65 1.98
C TYR A 20 -10.65 -0.38 0.57
N PHE A 21 -11.48 -1.27 0.04
CA PHE A 21 -12.24 -1.03 -1.19
C PHE A 21 -13.70 -0.75 -0.83
N GLN A 22 -14.31 0.18 -1.57
CA GLN A 22 -15.74 0.45 -1.41
C GLN A 22 -16.51 -0.42 -2.39
N LEU A 23 -17.35 -1.31 -1.88
CA LEU A 23 -18.16 -2.20 -2.72
C LEU A 23 -19.33 -1.43 -3.33
N VAL A 24 -19.68 -1.77 -4.57
CA VAL A 24 -20.80 -1.16 -5.31
C VAL A 24 -22.15 -1.41 -4.62
N LEU A 25 -22.26 -2.54 -3.90
CA LEU A 25 -23.46 -2.90 -3.13
C LEU A 25 -23.54 -2.19 -1.77
N GLY A 26 -22.61 -1.29 -1.48
CA GLY A 26 -22.45 -0.65 -0.17
C GLY A 26 -21.56 -1.48 0.76
N GLY A 27 -20.75 -0.78 1.56
CA GLY A 27 -19.81 -1.38 2.50
C GLY A 27 -18.35 -1.23 2.10
N THR A 28 -17.47 -1.63 3.01
CA THR A 28 -16.02 -1.58 2.81
C THR A 28 -15.42 -2.95 3.08
N GLU A 29 -14.62 -3.44 2.14
CA GLU A 29 -13.78 -4.62 2.37
C GLU A 29 -12.36 -4.16 2.68
N THR A 30 -11.74 -4.77 3.68
CA THR A 30 -10.36 -4.45 4.04
C THR A 30 -9.44 -4.87 2.90
N CYS A 31 -8.55 -3.97 2.45
CA CYS A 31 -7.65 -4.28 1.35
C CYS A 31 -6.69 -5.40 1.77
N PRO A 32 -6.67 -6.56 1.09
CA PRO A 32 -5.87 -7.71 1.47
C PRO A 32 -4.38 -7.49 1.23
N GLU A 33 -4.00 -6.51 0.39
CA GLU A 33 -2.58 -6.26 0.12
C GLU A 33 -1.89 -5.46 1.23
N CYS A 34 -2.61 -4.47 1.78
CA CYS A 34 -2.10 -3.63 2.87
C CYS A 34 -2.74 -3.95 4.23
N HIS A 35 -3.67 -4.91 4.30
CA HIS A 35 -4.45 -5.29 5.48
C HIS A 35 -5.02 -4.07 6.23
N GLY A 36 -5.62 -3.12 5.53
CA GLY A 36 -6.17 -1.91 6.17
C GLY A 36 -5.17 -0.76 6.35
N SER A 37 -3.88 -0.98 6.13
CA SER A 37 -2.84 0.01 6.44
C SER A 37 -2.83 1.22 5.50
N GLY A 38 -3.39 1.10 4.29
CA GLY A 38 -3.36 2.13 3.24
C GLY A 38 -1.95 2.44 2.69
N ASN A 39 -0.90 2.08 3.41
CA ASN A 39 0.48 2.24 2.99
C ASN A 39 0.95 1.04 2.18
N GLY A 40 1.57 1.34 1.04
CA GLY A 40 2.35 0.39 0.24
C GLY A 40 3.70 0.05 0.88
N GLU A 41 3.93 0.39 2.15
CA GLU A 41 5.13 -0.04 2.88
C GLU A 41 5.23 -1.58 2.92
N SER A 42 4.08 -2.26 3.03
CA SER A 42 3.97 -3.72 2.91
C SER A 42 4.36 -4.26 1.52
N TYR A 43 4.33 -3.44 0.47
CA TYR A 43 4.77 -3.79 -0.89
C TYR A 43 6.22 -3.35 -1.17
N SER A 44 6.66 -2.21 -0.63
CA SER A 44 8.00 -1.65 -0.85
C SER A 44 9.12 -2.55 -0.30
N ARG A 45 8.88 -3.22 0.84
CA ARG A 45 9.83 -4.21 1.38
C ARG A 45 9.83 -5.55 0.62
N LYS A 46 8.75 -5.88 -0.10
CA LYS A 46 8.67 -7.07 -0.96
C LYS A 46 9.43 -6.90 -2.27
N LYS A 47 9.62 -5.65 -2.74
CA LYS A 47 10.40 -5.34 -3.96
C LYS A 47 11.91 -5.64 -3.83
N PHE A 48 12.41 -5.77 -2.60
CA PHE A 48 13.79 -6.22 -2.37
C PHE A 48 13.92 -7.75 -2.53
N LEU A 49 12.87 -8.52 -2.23
CA LEU A 49 12.93 -9.99 -2.29
C LEU A 49 12.63 -10.58 -3.68
N VAL A 50 11.85 -9.89 -4.52
CA VAL A 50 11.52 -10.35 -5.89
C VAL A 50 12.63 -10.07 -6.93
N LYS A 51 13.77 -9.47 -6.52
CA LYS A 51 14.86 -9.11 -7.45
C LYS A 51 16.00 -10.13 -7.56
N THR A 52 15.95 -11.29 -6.91
CA THR A 52 17.10 -12.23 -6.88
C THR A 52 16.89 -13.57 -7.61
N THR A 53 15.90 -13.69 -8.48
CA THR A 53 15.76 -14.90 -9.32
C THR A 53 15.41 -14.54 -10.76
N LYS A 54 16.41 -14.18 -11.53
CA LYS A 54 16.51 -14.70 -12.90
C LYS A 54 17.98 -14.85 -13.29
N LYS A 55 18.30 -16.12 -13.52
CA LYS A 55 19.56 -16.78 -13.88
C LYS A 55 20.18 -16.22 -15.16
#